data_AF-A0AAI9X1E2-F1
#
_entry.id   AF-A0AAI9X1E2-F1
#
_cell.length_a   1.000
_cell.length_b   1.000
_cell.length_c   1.000
_cell.angle_alpha   90.00
_cell.angle_beta   90.00
_cell.angle_gamma   90.00
#
_symmetry.space_group_name_H-M   'P 1'
#
loop_
_entity.id
_entity.type
_entity.pdbx_description
1 polymer ?
#
loop_
_entity_poly.entity_id
_entity_poly.type
_entity_poly.pdbx_seq_one_letter_code
_entity_poly.pdbx_strand_id
1 'polypeptide(L)'
;MEINNIIVSFLIDNADMTTTETGAPHPSICIPIFKDDKDIHVIRLTTQKPKEYEKLVIKINGRPDTKLYKDCYVRLDGSKSNFHIIKENNCLNYKSIYCQNIHDKYRKKILQACLNSKFIPRIFHPLIQIEINKFK
;
A
#
# COMPACT_ATOMS: atom_id res chain seq x y z
N MET A 1 -10.26 1.73 -0.19
CA MET A 1 -10.61 1.24 -1.54
C MET A 1 -11.64 0.15 -1.36
N GLU A 2 -12.60 0.01 -2.26
CA GLU A 2 -13.47 -1.15 -2.23
C GLU A 2 -12.84 -2.30 -3.04
N ILE A 3 -12.77 -3.49 -2.44
CA ILE A 3 -12.31 -4.73 -3.09
C ILE A 3 -13.33 -5.80 -2.73
N ASN A 4 -13.92 -6.46 -3.73
CA ASN A 4 -14.98 -7.46 -3.50
C ASN A 4 -16.09 -6.96 -2.54
N ASN A 5 -16.58 -5.74 -2.75
CA ASN A 5 -17.62 -5.06 -1.94
C ASN A 5 -17.23 -4.79 -0.48
N ILE A 6 -15.93 -4.83 -0.14
CA ILE A 6 -15.42 -4.56 1.20
C ILE A 6 -14.48 -3.35 1.15
N ILE A 7 -14.63 -2.41 2.08
CA ILE A 7 -13.67 -1.32 2.24
C ILE A 7 -12.38 -1.85 2.85
N VAL A 8 -11.31 -1.83 2.06
CA VAL A 8 -9.98 -2.26 2.45
C VAL A 8 -9.06 -1.05 2.65
N SER A 9 -8.36 -1.04 3.78
CA SER A 9 -7.32 -0.06 4.13
C SER A 9 -5.92 -0.60 3.81
N PHE A 10 -5.69 -1.89 4.07
CA PHE A 10 -4.49 -2.61 3.66
C PHE A 10 -4.76 -4.11 3.53
N LEU A 11 -3.92 -4.79 2.76
CA LEU A 11 -3.89 -6.23 2.54
C LEU A 11 -2.66 -6.80 3.26
N ILE A 12 -2.77 -8.00 3.82
CA ILE A 12 -1.61 -8.77 4.29
C ILE A 12 -1.45 -10.01 3.41
N ASP A 13 -0.31 -10.08 2.75
CA ASP A 13 0.19 -11.27 2.05
C ASP A 13 0.89 -12.17 3.07
N ASN A 14 0.27 -13.28 3.44
CA ASN A 14 0.91 -14.27 4.33
C ASN A 14 1.73 -15.31 3.57
N ALA A 15 1.71 -15.28 2.23
CA ALA A 15 2.35 -16.26 1.35
C ALA A 15 3.63 -15.72 0.69
N ASP A 16 4.05 -14.50 1.03
CA ASP A 16 5.29 -13.91 0.55
C ASP A 16 6.49 -14.74 1.01
N MET A 17 7.02 -15.57 0.09
CA MET A 17 8.11 -16.52 0.30
C MET A 17 9.49 -15.86 0.34
N THR A 18 9.59 -14.56 0.67
CA THR A 18 10.86 -13.99 1.11
C THR A 18 11.18 -14.60 2.46
N THR A 19 11.78 -15.79 2.42
CA THR A 19 12.15 -16.61 3.55
C THR A 19 13.01 -15.81 4.53
N THR A 20 12.61 -15.79 5.79
CA THR A 20 13.55 -15.58 6.89
C THR A 20 14.52 -16.75 6.95
N GLU A 21 15.65 -16.61 7.65
CA GLU A 21 16.61 -17.71 7.90
C GLU A 21 15.95 -18.97 8.51
N THR A 22 14.72 -18.85 9.01
CA THR A 22 13.91 -19.91 9.62
C THR A 22 12.88 -20.56 8.69
N GLY A 23 12.77 -20.14 7.42
CA GLY A 23 11.84 -20.72 6.44
C GLY A 23 10.36 -20.35 6.59
N ALA A 24 10.01 -19.46 7.53
CA ALA A 24 8.66 -18.94 7.68
C ALA A 24 8.41 -17.79 6.66
N PRO A 25 7.24 -17.73 5.99
CA PRO A 25 6.90 -16.62 5.11
C PRO A 25 6.80 -15.31 5.91
N HIS A 26 7.38 -14.23 5.40
CA HIS A 26 7.32 -12.93 6.06
C HIS A 26 6.06 -12.20 5.56
N PRO A 27 5.10 -11.85 6.45
CA PRO A 27 3.89 -11.18 6.00
C PRO A 27 4.21 -9.83 5.38
N SER A 28 3.70 -9.59 4.18
CA SER A 28 3.88 -8.34 3.46
C SER A 28 2.61 -7.52 3.50
N ILE A 29 2.74 -6.27 3.93
CA ILE A 29 1.59 -5.37 4.09
C ILE A 29 1.52 -4.45 2.87
N CYS A 30 0.37 -4.41 2.21
CA CYS A 30 0.16 -3.65 0.99
C CYS A 30 -1.01 -2.67 1.16
N ILE A 31 -0.82 -1.41 0.80
CA ILE A 31 -1.89 -0.41 0.75
C ILE A 31 -2.47 -0.38 -0.67
N PRO A 32 -3.74 -0.75 -0.86
CA PRO A 32 -4.39 -0.60 -2.16
C PRO A 32 -4.48 0.86 -2.56
N ILE A 33 -4.17 1.19 -3.81
CA ILE A 33 -4.18 2.56 -4.33
C ILE A 33 -5.44 2.75 -5.17
N PHE A 34 -5.52 2.05 -6.30
CA PHE A 34 -6.67 2.04 -7.20
C PHE A 34 -6.86 0.64 -7.82
N LYS A 35 -7.98 0.46 -8.50
CA LYS A 35 -8.32 -0.75 -9.26
C LYS A 35 -8.49 -0.37 -10.73
N ASP A 36 -7.98 -1.20 -11.63
CA ASP A 36 -8.14 -1.10 -13.09
C ASP A 36 -8.55 -2.47 -13.63
N ASP A 37 -9.78 -2.60 -14.12
CA ASP A 37 -10.40 -3.89 -14.46
C ASP A 37 -10.27 -4.94 -13.33
N LYS A 38 -9.51 -6.03 -13.53
CA LYS A 38 -9.27 -7.08 -12.54
C LYS A 38 -7.96 -6.89 -11.78
N ASP A 39 -7.29 -5.75 -11.97
CA ASP A 39 -5.97 -5.49 -11.43
C ASP A 39 -6.06 -4.49 -10.28
N ILE A 40 -5.51 -4.88 -9.15
CA ILE A 40 -5.43 -4.07 -7.95
C ILE A 40 -4.02 -3.55 -7.81
N HIS A 41 -3.87 -2.25 -7.93
CA HIS A 41 -2.58 -1.59 -7.80
C HIS A 41 -2.35 -1.23 -6.35
N VAL A 42 -1.28 -1.75 -5.77
CA VAL A 42 -0.96 -1.61 -4.35
C VAL A 42 0.44 -1.04 -4.15
N ILE A 43 0.67 -0.48 -2.96
CA ILE A 43 2.01 -0.16 -2.50
C ILE A 43 2.39 -1.02 -1.30
N ARG A 44 3.49 -1.77 -1.41
CA ARG A 44 4.06 -2.52 -0.29
C ARG A 44 4.67 -1.56 0.74
N LEU A 45 4.29 -1.75 2.00
CA LEU A 45 4.92 -1.10 3.14
C LEU A 45 6.24 -1.77 3.46
N THR A 46 7.23 -0.98 3.85
CA THR A 46 8.52 -1.50 4.34
C THR A 46 8.86 -0.93 5.69
N THR A 47 9.61 -1.69 6.49
CA THR A 47 10.16 -1.20 7.77
C THR A 47 11.60 -0.74 7.63
N GLN A 48 12.18 -0.88 6.43
CA GLN A 48 13.48 -0.31 6.12
C GLN A 48 13.36 1.22 6.12
N LYS A 49 14.23 1.86 6.92
CA LYS A 49 14.32 3.33 6.94
C LYS A 49 14.58 3.86 5.53
N PRO A 50 13.97 5.00 5.16
CA PRO A 50 14.28 5.66 3.90
C PRO A 50 15.75 6.11 3.91
N LYS A 51 16.36 6.14 2.73
CA LYS A 51 17.68 6.73 2.52
C LYS A 51 17.53 8.25 2.46
N GLU A 52 18.60 8.98 2.76
CA GLU A 52 18.59 10.44 2.87
C GLU A 52 18.13 11.15 1.58
N TYR A 53 18.35 10.53 0.42
CA TYR A 53 17.93 11.10 -0.87
C TYR A 53 16.45 10.89 -1.20
N GLU A 54 15.73 10.05 -0.46
CA GLU A 54 14.30 9.78 -0.68
C GLU A 54 13.45 10.87 -0.06
N LYS A 55 12.72 11.60 -0.89
CA LYS A 55 11.89 12.76 -0.53
C LYS A 55 10.40 12.41 -0.51
N LEU A 56 9.98 11.45 -1.33
CA LEU A 56 8.58 10.99 -1.40
C LEU A 56 8.36 9.79 -0.46
N VAL A 57 8.44 10.07 0.84
CA VAL A 57 8.28 9.07 1.89
C VAL A 57 7.15 9.45 2.84
N ILE A 58 6.29 8.49 3.16
CA ILE A 58 5.26 8.65 4.17
C ILE A 58 5.50 7.63 5.27
N LYS A 59 5.79 8.13 6.47
CA LYS A 59 5.86 7.34 7.69
C LYS A 59 4.45 7.06 8.21
N ILE A 60 4.17 5.79 8.50
CA ILE A 60 2.97 5.33 9.21
C ILE A 60 3.45 4.77 10.54
N ASN A 61 3.00 5.37 11.65
CA ASN A 61 3.46 4.95 12.96
C ASN A 61 2.87 3.58 13.35
N GLY A 62 3.71 2.72 13.91
CA GLY A 62 3.33 1.42 14.44
C GLY A 62 2.62 1.57 15.79
N ARG A 63 1.30 1.40 15.80
CA ARG A 63 0.47 1.54 16.99
C ARG A 63 -0.77 0.63 16.88
N PRO A 64 -1.43 0.29 18.00
CA PRO A 64 -2.64 -0.52 17.97
C PRO A 64 -3.76 0.06 17.08
N ASP A 65 -3.91 1.38 17.05
CA ASP A 65 -4.92 2.11 16.24
C ASP A 65 -4.64 2.05 14.74
N THR A 66 -3.39 1.84 14.31
CA THR A 66 -3.02 1.56 12.91
C THR A 66 -2.99 0.06 12.60
N LYS A 67 -3.16 -0.80 13.60
CA LYS A 67 -3.00 -2.27 13.50
C LYS A 67 -1.61 -2.69 13.00
N LEU A 68 -0.60 -1.83 13.16
CA LEU A 68 0.79 -2.09 12.78
C LEU A 68 1.65 -2.24 14.03
N TYR A 69 2.47 -3.29 14.10
CA TYR A 69 3.34 -3.56 15.27
C TYR A 69 4.60 -2.68 15.33
N LYS A 70 5.00 -2.10 14.20
CA LYS A 70 6.21 -1.27 14.06
C LYS A 70 5.98 -0.17 13.04
N ASP A 71 6.80 0.87 13.10
CA ASP A 71 6.77 1.95 12.12
C ASP A 71 7.04 1.40 10.71
N CYS A 72 6.19 1.80 9.78
CA CYS A 72 6.26 1.42 8.38
C CYS A 72 6.41 2.67 7.51
N TYR A 73 6.95 2.47 6.31
CA TYR A 73 7.20 3.52 5.35
C TYR A 73 6.59 3.14 4.01
N VAL A 74 5.84 4.07 3.43
CA VAL A 74 5.54 4.12 2.00
C VAL A 74 6.67 4.91 1.35
N ARG A 75 7.46 4.26 0.48
CA ARG A 75 8.60 4.88 -0.21
C ARG A 75 8.32 4.89 -1.70
N LEU A 76 8.13 6.09 -2.26
CA LEU A 76 7.63 6.31 -3.62
C LEU A 76 8.70 6.80 -4.61
N ASP A 77 9.91 7.08 -4.15
CA ASP A 77 11.05 7.51 -4.98
C ASP A 77 12.33 6.68 -4.74
N GLY A 78 12.21 5.57 -4.01
CA GLY A 78 13.27 4.57 -3.86
C GLY A 78 13.58 3.83 -5.17
N SER A 79 14.79 3.28 -5.28
CA SER A 79 15.29 2.62 -6.50
C SER A 79 14.57 1.32 -6.88
N LYS A 80 13.75 0.76 -5.98
CA LYS A 80 12.81 -0.32 -6.26
C LYS A 80 11.42 0.24 -5.97
N SER A 81 10.59 0.36 -7.01
CA SER A 81 9.20 0.79 -6.84
C SER A 81 8.48 -0.24 -5.95
N ASN A 82 7.92 0.21 -4.83
CA ASN A 82 7.05 -0.63 -4.00
C ASN A 82 5.63 -0.74 -4.60
N PHE A 83 5.44 -0.29 -5.85
CA PHE A 83 4.19 -0.36 -6.57
C PHE A 83 4.06 -1.73 -7.24
N HIS A 84 3.01 -2.46 -6.87
CA HIS A 84 2.76 -3.82 -7.33
C HIS A 84 1.33 -3.96 -7.85
N ILE A 85 1.12 -4.99 -8.67
CA ILE A 85 -0.20 -5.36 -9.19
C ILE A 85 -0.57 -6.70 -8.57
N ILE A 86 -1.78 -6.79 -8.03
CA ILE A 86 -2.40 -8.03 -7.54
C ILE A 86 -3.65 -8.26 -8.38
N LYS A 87 -3.80 -9.46 -8.96
CA LYS A 87 -5.06 -9.83 -9.61
C LYS A 87 -6.17 -9.96 -8.55
N GLU A 88 -7.34 -9.39 -8.80
CA GLU A 88 -8.44 -9.34 -7.83
C GLU A 88 -8.87 -10.74 -7.34
N ASN A 89 -8.87 -11.73 -8.22
CA ASN A 89 -9.13 -13.13 -7.85
C ASN A 89 -8.09 -13.69 -6.87
N ASN A 90 -6.84 -13.22 -6.95
CA ASN A 90 -5.78 -13.61 -6.01
C ASN A 90 -5.93 -12.91 -4.67
N CYS A 91 -6.71 -11.83 -4.53
CA CYS A 91 -6.94 -11.16 -3.24
C CYS A 91 -7.66 -12.05 -2.22
N LEU A 92 -8.29 -13.15 -2.63
CA LEU A 92 -8.82 -14.16 -1.72
C LEU A 92 -7.72 -14.82 -0.86
N ASN A 93 -6.48 -14.82 -1.36
CA ASN A 93 -5.32 -15.34 -0.63
C ASN A 93 -4.70 -14.31 0.33
N TYR A 94 -5.21 -13.06 0.31
CA TYR A 94 -4.73 -11.97 1.15
C TYR A 94 -5.72 -11.71 2.28
N LYS A 95 -5.21 -11.39 3.47
CA LYS A 95 -6.06 -10.91 4.55
C LYS A 95 -6.40 -9.45 4.31
N SER A 96 -7.66 -9.18 3.96
CA SER A 96 -8.18 -7.82 3.82
C SER A 96 -8.47 -7.19 5.18
N ILE A 97 -7.94 -6.00 5.43
CA ILE A 97 -8.11 -5.31 6.71
C ILE A 97 -8.64 -3.89 6.50
N TYR A 98 -9.72 -3.60 7.21
CA TYR A 98 -10.16 -2.23 7.44
C TYR A 98 -9.51 -1.66 8.70
N CYS A 99 -8.97 -0.45 8.59
CA CYS A 99 -8.44 0.34 9.70
C CYS A 99 -8.78 1.81 9.44
N GLN A 100 -9.72 2.33 10.22
CA GLN A 100 -10.20 3.71 10.12
C GLN A 100 -9.04 4.71 10.09
N ASN A 101 -8.08 4.60 11.01
CA ASN A 101 -6.99 5.56 11.10
C ASN A 101 -6.06 5.52 9.87
N ILE A 102 -5.78 4.34 9.32
CA ILE A 102 -5.04 4.24 8.04
C ILE A 102 -5.87 4.87 6.90
N HIS A 103 -7.15 4.57 6.86
CA HIS A 103 -8.07 5.07 5.84
C HIS A 103 -8.15 6.61 5.86
N ASP A 104 -8.42 7.21 7.00
CA ASP A 104 -8.72 8.64 7.09
C ASP A 104 -7.45 9.48 7.09
N LYS A 105 -6.42 9.06 7.83
CA LYS A 105 -5.24 9.89 8.07
C LYS A 105 -4.16 9.73 7.00
N TYR A 106 -3.96 8.51 6.52
CA TYR A 106 -2.80 8.21 5.68
C TYR A 106 -3.17 8.02 4.21
N ARG A 107 -4.34 7.43 3.91
CA ARG A 107 -4.70 7.07 2.53
C ARG A 107 -4.69 8.27 1.58
N LYS A 108 -5.34 9.37 1.92
CA LYS A 108 -5.35 10.59 1.08
C LYS A 108 -3.94 11.11 0.81
N LYS A 109 -3.10 11.17 1.85
CA LYS A 109 -1.70 11.61 1.74
C LYS A 109 -0.89 10.68 0.83
N ILE A 110 -1.10 9.37 0.93
CA ILE A 110 -0.45 8.36 0.08
C ILE A 110 -0.87 8.55 -1.38
N LEU A 111 -2.16 8.66 -1.65
CA LEU A 111 -2.67 8.87 -3.01
C LEU A 111 -2.12 10.17 -3.62
N GLN A 112 -2.08 11.26 -2.86
CA GLN A 112 -1.49 12.53 -3.32
C GLN A 112 0.01 12.40 -3.61
N ALA A 113 0.75 11.69 -2.76
CA ALA A 113 2.18 11.45 -3.01
C ALA A 113 2.42 10.55 -4.24
N CYS A 114 1.49 9.63 -4.54
CA CYS A 114 1.59 8.79 -5.73
C CYS A 114 1.62 9.61 -7.02
N LEU A 115 0.84 10.70 -7.10
CA LEU A 115 0.81 11.60 -8.26
C LEU A 115 2.13 12.32 -8.53
N ASN A 116 3.02 12.38 -7.52
CA ASN A 116 4.35 12.99 -7.62
C ASN A 116 5.46 11.96 -7.85
N SER A 117 5.16 10.66 -7.79
CA SER A 117 6.15 9.60 -7.97
C SER A 117 6.53 9.43 -9.43
N LYS A 118 7.82 9.43 -9.74
CA LYS A 118 8.33 9.09 -11.08
C LYS A 118 8.18 7.59 -11.43
N PHE A 119 7.91 6.75 -10.44
CA PHE A 119 7.78 5.30 -10.61
C PHE A 119 6.34 4.84 -10.79
N ILE A 120 5.37 5.76 -10.67
CA ILE A 120 3.97 5.49 -10.96
C ILE A 120 3.68 6.08 -12.35
N PRO A 121 3.30 5.25 -13.34
CA PRO A 121 2.99 5.72 -14.67
C PRO A 121 1.87 6.78 -14.69
N ARG A 122 2.08 7.86 -15.46
CA ARG A 122 1.11 8.96 -15.58
C ARG A 122 -0.27 8.51 -16.08
N ILE A 123 -0.33 7.41 -16.84
CA ILE A 123 -1.60 6.82 -17.30
C ILE A 123 -2.53 6.42 -16.14
N PHE A 124 -1.98 6.16 -14.96
CA PHE A 124 -2.76 5.81 -13.76
C PHE A 124 -3.20 7.03 -12.93
N HIS A 125 -2.71 8.24 -13.23
CA HIS A 125 -3.07 9.43 -12.46
C HIS A 125 -4.58 9.72 -12.44
N PRO A 126 -5.33 9.56 -13.54
CA PRO A 126 -6.78 9.73 -13.52
C PRO A 126 -7.48 8.78 -12.52
N LEU A 127 -7.06 7.52 -12.45
CA LEU A 127 -7.60 6.52 -11.52
C LEU A 127 -7.28 6.87 -10.06
N ILE A 128 -6.05 7.33 -9.80
CA ILE A 128 -5.65 7.82 -8.47
C ILE A 128 -6.47 9.05 -8.07
N GLN A 129 -6.73 9.97 -9.00
CA GLN A 129 -7.53 11.16 -8.73
C GLN A 129 -8.99 10.82 -8.39
N ILE A 130 -9.58 9.81 -9.04
CA ILE A 130 -10.89 9.27 -8.69
C ILE A 130 -10.91 8.81 -7.22
N GLU A 131 -9.89 8.09 -6.77
CA GLU A 131 -9.77 7.64 -5.38
C GLU A 131 -9.58 8.79 -4.39
N ILE A 132 -8.81 9.83 -4.74
CA ILE A 132 -8.65 11.03 -3.90
C ILE A 132 -9.98 11.75 -3.72
N ASN A 133 -10.80 11.82 -4.78
CA ASN A 133 -12.08 12.51 -4.77
C ASN A 133 -13.15 11.84 -3.88
N LYS A 134 -12.90 10.62 -3.37
CA LYS A 134 -13.77 9.94 -2.40
C LYS A 134 -13.66 10.49 -0.98
N PHE A 135 -12.61 11.28 -0.68
CA PHE A 135 -12.38 11.93 0.63
C PHE A 135 -12.95 13.36 0.70
N LYS A 136 -14.10 13.59 0.05
CA LYS A 136 -14.80 14.88 0.06
C LYS A 136 -15.59 15.05 1.35
#